data_AF-A0A3P2A9X5-F1
#
_entry.id   AF-A0A3P2A9X5-F1
#
_cell.length_a   1.000
_cell.length_b   1.000
_cell.length_c   1.000
_cell.angle_alpha   90.00
_cell.angle_beta   90.00
_cell.angle_gamma   90.00
#
_symmetry.space_group_name_H-M   'P 1'
#
loop_
_entity.id
_entity.type
_entity.pdbx_description
1 polymer ?
#
loop_
_entity_poly.entity_id
_entity_poly.type
_entity_poly.pdbx_seq_one_letter_code
_entity_poly.pdbx_strand_id
1 'polypeptide(L)'
;MKHTLLYILLLVAICPLWAQDSSKAADAYIRFYQKYISEQKNSHCAMYPSCSAFGRMVFKERPFAEAITLVADRMMRCSHDAKFYDIASPHGYRSLIDYPYYHTPHRTDYPLPGTDILKRSTGREDTRLFINHLINRKEYQTALLEIERVLFFNPQASDTLYAQKLLCRRATQGMEKGIFEYETEFPEHIRQSDYVGMQAAMLYYIIDNRPSAADILDRIIERKGHTETTEKAYALRGIIEADAQRFAEARRYFAKASATQPETLSAKNLEVLSRMERQKKKSPALARILSIIPGGGYLYTGHKGSALTAFVINSLLGYATYTSIKQQNYGVAGLCGFMSLSFYIGNINGAGRSASRHNRKKHNTLIKQLENSNNIFIN
;
A
#
# COMPACT_ATOMS: atom_id res chain seq x y z
N MET A 1 -13.98 -20.43 45.03
CA MET A 1 -12.87 -19.95 44.15
C MET A 1 -12.47 -20.93 43.04
N LYS A 2 -12.34 -22.25 43.29
CA LYS A 2 -11.95 -23.22 42.23
C LYS A 2 -12.98 -23.39 41.09
N HIS A 3 -14.28 -23.32 41.37
CA HIS A 3 -15.32 -23.42 40.33
C HIS A 3 -15.43 -22.16 39.45
N THR A 4 -15.18 -20.97 40.01
CA THR A 4 -15.22 -19.70 39.27
C THR A 4 -14.13 -19.62 38.19
N LEU A 5 -12.93 -20.15 38.48
CA LEU A 5 -11.83 -20.23 37.52
C LEU A 5 -12.13 -21.23 36.38
N LEU A 6 -12.79 -22.36 36.70
CA LEU A 6 -13.21 -23.36 35.73
C LEU A 6 -14.31 -22.83 34.79
N TYR A 7 -15.26 -22.05 35.29
CA TYR A 7 -16.27 -21.37 34.48
C TYR A 7 -15.68 -20.28 33.58
N ILE A 8 -14.69 -19.53 34.06
CA ILE A 8 -13.96 -18.54 33.25
C ILE A 8 -13.15 -19.24 32.14
N LEU A 9 -12.47 -20.36 32.46
CA LEU A 9 -11.76 -21.18 31.48
C LEU A 9 -12.71 -21.84 30.46
N LEU A 10 -13.90 -22.29 30.88
CA LEU A 10 -14.93 -22.80 29.96
C LEU A 10 -15.52 -21.69 29.07
N LEU A 11 -15.78 -20.49 29.61
CA LEU A 11 -16.23 -19.31 28.85
C LEU A 11 -15.19 -18.89 27.81
N VAL A 12 -13.89 -18.92 28.17
CA VAL A 12 -12.78 -18.63 27.26
C VAL A 12 -12.64 -19.72 26.18
N ALA A 13 -12.95 -20.99 26.48
CA ALA A 13 -12.91 -22.09 25.52
C ALA A 13 -14.14 -22.15 24.58
N ILE A 14 -15.29 -21.60 24.99
CA ILE A 14 -16.52 -21.47 24.19
C ILE A 14 -16.48 -20.19 23.31
N CYS A 15 -15.71 -19.19 23.73
CA CYS A 15 -15.52 -17.91 23.04
C CYS A 15 -15.11 -17.99 21.56
N PRO A 16 -14.22 -18.91 21.10
CA PRO A 16 -13.80 -18.95 19.70
C PRO A 16 -14.88 -19.52 18.77
N LEU A 17 -15.68 -20.50 19.20
CA LEU A 17 -16.79 -21.05 18.42
C LEU A 17 -17.92 -20.01 18.25
N TRP A 18 -18.28 -19.32 19.34
CA TRP A 18 -19.25 -18.22 19.27
C TRP A 18 -18.73 -17.03 18.47
N ALA A 19 -17.44 -16.71 18.56
CA ALA A 19 -16.83 -15.63 17.78
C ALA A 19 -16.84 -15.92 16.27
N GLN A 20 -16.63 -17.18 15.87
CA GLN A 20 -16.64 -17.57 14.46
C GLN A 20 -18.05 -17.58 13.87
N ASP A 21 -19.05 -18.05 14.61
CA ASP A 21 -20.45 -17.97 14.19
C ASP A 21 -20.98 -16.53 14.19
N SER A 22 -20.56 -15.70 15.15
CA SER A 22 -20.90 -14.27 15.21
C SER A 22 -20.32 -13.49 14.02
N SER A 23 -19.09 -13.80 13.61
CA SER A 23 -18.47 -13.21 12.41
C SER A 23 -19.23 -13.57 11.12
N LYS A 24 -19.66 -14.82 10.97
CA LYS A 24 -20.48 -15.26 9.83
C LYS A 24 -21.84 -14.59 9.81
N ALA A 25 -22.49 -14.47 10.99
CA ALA A 25 -23.76 -13.76 11.12
C ALA A 25 -23.61 -12.28 10.74
N ALA A 26 -22.57 -11.60 11.23
CA ALA A 26 -22.29 -10.21 10.89
C ALA A 26 -22.08 -10.01 9.38
N ASP A 27 -21.32 -10.88 8.71
CA ASP A 27 -21.16 -10.86 7.25
C ASP A 27 -22.49 -11.10 6.51
N ALA A 28 -23.36 -11.98 7.02
CA ALA A 28 -24.70 -12.18 6.47
C ALA A 28 -25.61 -10.94 6.61
N TYR A 29 -25.59 -10.27 7.77
CA TYR A 29 -26.33 -9.01 7.95
C TYR A 29 -25.80 -7.89 7.05
N ILE A 30 -24.49 -7.78 6.88
CA ILE A 30 -23.92 -6.77 5.97
C ILE A 30 -24.30 -7.08 4.51
N ARG A 31 -24.33 -8.35 4.10
CA ARG A 31 -24.85 -8.75 2.78
C ARG A 31 -26.29 -8.32 2.58
N PHE A 32 -27.14 -8.56 3.59
CA PHE A 32 -28.53 -8.13 3.54
C PHE A 32 -28.63 -6.61 3.38
N TYR A 33 -27.89 -5.85 4.20
CA TYR A 33 -27.83 -4.39 4.07
C TYR A 33 -27.36 -3.95 2.67
N GLN A 34 -26.31 -4.56 2.14
CA GLN A 34 -25.78 -4.23 0.82
C GLN A 34 -26.83 -4.45 -0.28
N LYS A 35 -27.49 -5.61 -0.25
CA LYS A 35 -28.47 -6.02 -1.27
C LYS A 35 -29.78 -5.23 -1.21
N TYR A 36 -30.27 -4.90 -0.02
CA TYR A 36 -31.65 -4.38 0.12
C TYR A 36 -31.73 -2.90 0.53
N ILE A 37 -30.68 -2.35 1.16
CA ILE A 37 -30.72 -1.00 1.73
C ILE A 37 -29.72 -0.07 1.03
N SER A 38 -28.52 -0.57 0.72
CA SER A 38 -27.47 0.29 0.17
C SER A 38 -27.74 0.76 -1.25
N GLU A 39 -28.41 -0.07 -2.06
CA GLU A 39 -28.81 0.26 -3.43
C GLU A 39 -29.86 1.38 -3.51
N GLN A 40 -30.59 1.63 -2.42
CA GLN A 40 -31.58 2.72 -2.36
C GLN A 40 -30.92 4.11 -2.19
N LYS A 41 -29.61 4.16 -1.93
CA LYS A 41 -28.87 5.43 -1.85
C LYS A 41 -28.36 5.83 -3.24
N ASN A 42 -28.97 6.87 -3.82
CA ASN A 42 -28.46 7.56 -5.03
C ASN A 42 -27.16 8.37 -4.76
N SER A 43 -26.29 7.95 -3.83
CA SER A 43 -25.03 8.62 -3.53
C SER A 43 -23.87 7.63 -3.50
N HIS A 44 -22.75 8.04 -4.12
CA HIS A 44 -21.53 7.24 -4.13
C HIS A 44 -20.79 7.36 -2.79
N CYS A 45 -20.23 6.26 -2.31
CA CYS A 45 -19.42 6.27 -1.10
C CYS A 45 -18.07 6.96 -1.38
N ALA A 46 -17.72 7.97 -0.58
CA ALA A 46 -16.44 8.67 -0.69
C ALA A 46 -15.21 7.80 -0.35
N MET A 47 -15.45 6.60 0.18
CA MET A 47 -14.47 5.70 0.76
C MET A 47 -14.40 4.40 -0.03
N TYR A 48 -13.18 3.91 -0.30
CA TYR A 48 -12.97 2.60 -0.93
C TYR A 48 -11.96 1.74 -0.13
N PRO A 49 -12.31 0.49 0.19
CA PRO A 49 -13.67 -0.05 0.13
C PRO A 49 -14.65 0.78 0.98
N SER A 50 -15.94 0.72 0.63
CA SER A 50 -17.01 1.37 1.41
C SER A 50 -17.04 0.81 2.84
N CYS A 51 -17.64 1.51 3.81
CA CYS A 51 -17.67 1.02 5.20
C CYS A 51 -18.31 -0.38 5.34
N SER A 52 -19.35 -0.69 4.55
CA SER A 52 -19.97 -2.02 4.53
C SER A 52 -19.04 -3.06 3.90
N ALA A 53 -18.39 -2.75 2.78
CA ALA A 53 -17.43 -3.65 2.15
C ALA A 53 -16.19 -3.90 3.05
N PHE A 54 -15.66 -2.85 3.67
CA PHE A 54 -14.62 -2.94 4.70
C PHE A 54 -15.06 -3.85 5.85
N GLY A 55 -16.29 -3.68 6.34
CA GLY A 55 -16.89 -4.52 7.37
C GLY A 55 -16.85 -6.00 7.00
N ARG A 56 -17.26 -6.35 5.78
CA ARG A 56 -17.22 -7.73 5.29
C ARG A 56 -15.81 -8.30 5.25
N MET A 57 -14.84 -7.52 4.75
CA MET A 57 -13.44 -7.95 4.74
C MET A 57 -12.97 -8.31 6.16
N VAL A 58 -13.20 -7.41 7.12
CA VAL A 58 -12.70 -7.63 8.49
C VAL A 58 -13.45 -8.75 9.23
N PHE A 59 -14.77 -8.88 9.07
CA PHE A 59 -15.53 -9.97 9.72
C PHE A 59 -15.23 -11.34 9.12
N LYS A 60 -14.86 -11.41 7.82
CA LYS A 60 -14.49 -12.68 7.17
C LYS A 60 -13.13 -13.20 7.65
N GLU A 61 -12.22 -12.32 8.02
CA GLU A 61 -10.80 -12.67 8.23
C GLU A 61 -10.32 -12.51 9.67
N ARG A 62 -11.08 -11.81 10.52
CA ARG A 62 -10.70 -11.53 11.91
C ARG A 62 -11.79 -11.99 12.88
N PRO A 63 -11.42 -12.35 14.12
CA PRO A 63 -12.39 -12.62 15.17
C PRO A 63 -13.33 -11.43 15.39
N PHE A 64 -14.57 -11.71 15.75
CA PHE A 64 -15.64 -10.71 15.90
C PHE A 64 -15.23 -9.49 16.73
N ALA A 65 -14.56 -9.70 17.87
CA ALA A 65 -14.11 -8.62 18.76
C ALA A 65 -13.07 -7.68 18.11
N GLU A 66 -12.13 -8.22 17.32
CA GLU A 66 -11.20 -7.37 16.57
C GLU A 66 -11.95 -6.65 15.44
N ALA A 67 -12.75 -7.39 14.68
CA ALA A 67 -13.50 -6.87 13.53
C ALA A 67 -14.43 -5.71 13.91
N ILE A 68 -15.20 -5.82 14.99
CA ILE A 68 -16.13 -4.75 15.42
C ILE A 68 -15.39 -3.46 15.78
N THR A 69 -14.23 -3.55 16.41
CA THR A 69 -13.43 -2.35 16.75
C THR A 69 -12.78 -1.72 15.52
N LEU A 70 -12.42 -2.52 14.50
CA LEU A 70 -11.94 -2.02 13.21
C LEU A 70 -13.05 -1.31 12.44
N VAL A 71 -14.27 -1.85 12.44
CA VAL A 71 -15.44 -1.21 11.83
C VAL A 71 -15.78 0.09 12.56
N ALA A 72 -15.80 0.08 13.89
CA ALA A 72 -16.08 1.27 14.67
C ALA A 72 -15.07 2.40 14.40
N ASP A 73 -13.77 2.07 14.37
CA ASP A 73 -12.70 2.97 13.91
C ASP A 73 -12.98 3.52 12.50
N ARG A 74 -13.28 2.64 11.54
CA ARG A 74 -13.56 3.02 10.16
C ARG A 74 -14.75 3.98 10.07
N MET A 75 -15.81 3.75 10.84
CA MET A 75 -16.99 4.61 10.89
C MET A 75 -16.68 6.00 11.43
N MET A 76 -15.86 6.11 12.49
CA MET A 76 -15.41 7.41 13.03
C MET A 76 -14.52 8.21 12.07
N ARG A 77 -13.97 7.55 11.04
CA ARG A 77 -13.07 8.16 10.06
C ARG A 77 -13.70 8.39 8.69
N CYS A 78 -14.96 7.98 8.52
CA CYS A 78 -15.60 7.93 7.23
C CYS A 78 -15.86 9.34 6.67
N SER A 79 -15.48 9.56 5.41
CA SER A 79 -15.83 10.75 4.61
C SER A 79 -15.26 12.10 5.08
N HIS A 80 -14.22 12.13 5.91
CA HIS A 80 -13.49 13.36 6.23
C HIS A 80 -11.99 13.13 6.23
N ASP A 81 -11.20 14.17 6.54
CA ASP A 81 -9.74 14.09 6.63
C ASP A 81 -9.08 13.63 5.32
N ALA A 82 -9.68 13.94 4.16
CA ALA A 82 -9.30 13.47 2.83
C ALA A 82 -7.79 13.61 2.50
N LYS A 83 -7.13 14.65 3.01
CA LYS A 83 -5.68 14.90 2.83
C LYS A 83 -4.78 13.79 3.37
N PHE A 84 -5.29 12.94 4.27
CA PHE A 84 -4.55 11.84 4.88
C PHE A 84 -4.73 10.50 4.17
N TYR A 85 -5.58 10.43 3.15
CA TYR A 85 -5.82 9.22 2.36
C TYR A 85 -5.18 9.33 0.97
N ASP A 86 -4.86 8.19 0.39
CA ASP A 86 -4.58 8.08 -1.03
C ASP A 86 -5.90 8.11 -1.81
N ILE A 87 -5.83 8.54 -3.06
CA ILE A 87 -7.01 8.76 -3.90
C ILE A 87 -6.86 7.89 -5.14
N ALA A 88 -7.88 7.07 -5.41
CA ALA A 88 -8.00 6.33 -6.67
C ALA A 88 -9.46 6.33 -7.15
N SER A 89 -9.67 5.90 -8.40
CA SER A 89 -11.01 5.85 -9.03
C SER A 89 -11.39 4.42 -9.45
N PRO A 90 -11.52 3.47 -8.50
CA PRO A 90 -11.75 2.05 -8.81
C PRO A 90 -13.07 1.79 -9.55
N HIS A 91 -14.06 2.68 -9.41
CA HIS A 91 -15.36 2.58 -10.06
C HIS A 91 -15.64 3.81 -10.95
N GLY A 92 -14.60 4.44 -11.51
CA GLY A 92 -14.75 5.63 -12.36
C GLY A 92 -15.02 6.94 -11.62
N TYR A 93 -15.12 6.92 -10.28
CA TYR A 93 -15.25 8.12 -9.45
C TYR A 93 -14.21 8.15 -8.32
N ARG A 94 -13.84 9.37 -7.91
CA ARG A 94 -12.82 9.63 -6.89
C ARG A 94 -13.20 9.02 -5.55
N SER A 95 -12.32 8.16 -5.01
CA SER A 95 -12.51 7.48 -3.72
C SER A 95 -11.26 7.61 -2.84
N LEU A 96 -11.47 7.72 -1.53
CA LEU A 96 -10.42 7.73 -0.50
C LEU A 96 -10.09 6.28 -0.11
N ILE A 97 -8.85 5.87 -0.35
CA ILE A 97 -8.40 4.48 -0.21
C ILE A 97 -8.02 4.19 1.24
N ASP A 98 -8.68 3.20 1.85
CA ASP A 98 -8.42 2.77 3.23
C ASP A 98 -8.88 1.32 3.44
N TYR A 99 -8.01 0.40 3.07
CA TYR A 99 -8.14 -1.03 3.35
C TYR A 99 -7.84 -1.34 4.82
N PRO A 100 -8.25 -2.52 5.33
CA PRO A 100 -7.76 -3.02 6.62
C PRO A 100 -6.24 -2.96 6.68
N TYR A 101 -5.67 -2.72 7.87
CA TYR A 101 -4.24 -2.45 8.02
C TYR A 101 -3.32 -3.60 7.58
N TYR A 102 -3.86 -4.82 7.47
CA TYR A 102 -3.20 -6.03 7.00
C TYR A 102 -3.43 -6.31 5.50
N HIS A 103 -4.20 -5.46 4.84
CA HIS A 103 -4.47 -5.46 3.40
C HIS A 103 -4.03 -4.16 2.74
N THR A 104 -3.18 -3.36 3.41
CA THR A 104 -2.72 -2.11 2.83
C THR A 104 -2.01 -2.41 1.50
N PRO A 105 -2.52 -1.90 0.38
CA PRO A 105 -1.91 -2.17 -0.91
C PRO A 105 -0.46 -1.67 -0.91
N HIS A 106 0.39 -2.37 -1.66
CA HIS A 106 1.70 -1.84 -2.03
C HIS A 106 1.54 -0.44 -2.60
N ARG A 107 2.60 0.37 -2.52
CA ARG A 107 2.56 1.70 -3.11
C ARG A 107 2.16 1.55 -4.59
N THR A 108 1.08 2.18 -5.05
CA THR A 108 0.60 1.99 -6.43
C THR A 108 0.86 3.21 -7.32
N ASP A 109 1.50 4.24 -6.79
CA ASP A 109 1.69 5.54 -7.45
C ASP A 109 3.02 5.63 -8.22
N TYR A 110 3.47 4.51 -8.79
CA TYR A 110 4.63 4.44 -9.66
C TYR A 110 4.30 5.06 -11.03
N PRO A 111 5.22 5.83 -11.64
CA PRO A 111 5.04 6.35 -12.98
C PRO A 111 4.78 5.22 -13.98
N LEU A 112 3.81 5.43 -14.87
CA LEU A 112 3.57 4.54 -16.00
C LEU A 112 4.80 4.57 -16.93
N PRO A 113 5.29 3.41 -17.38
CA PRO A 113 6.52 3.34 -18.15
C PRO A 113 6.34 3.79 -19.60
N GLY A 114 7.43 4.31 -20.19
CA GLY A 114 7.52 4.65 -21.61
C GLY A 114 8.77 4.06 -22.25
N THR A 115 8.89 4.22 -23.56
CA THR A 115 10.06 3.82 -24.36
C THR A 115 10.49 4.96 -25.28
N ASP A 116 11.71 4.89 -25.80
CA ASP A 116 12.22 5.89 -26.74
C ASP A 116 11.29 6.08 -27.94
N ILE A 117 11.12 7.34 -28.34
CA ILE A 117 10.41 7.70 -29.58
C ILE A 117 11.37 7.48 -30.75
N LEU A 118 11.34 6.26 -31.28
CA LEU A 118 12.13 5.88 -32.44
C LEU A 118 11.50 6.45 -33.73
N LYS A 119 12.30 7.15 -34.54
CA LYS A 119 11.85 7.69 -35.84
C LYS A 119 11.71 6.57 -36.87
N ARG A 120 10.60 6.55 -37.61
CA ARG A 120 10.36 5.60 -38.71
C ARG A 120 11.34 5.87 -39.85
N SER A 121 12.16 4.87 -40.19
CA SER A 121 12.90 4.86 -41.46
C SER A 121 11.99 4.27 -42.54
N THR A 122 11.98 4.87 -43.73
CA THR A 122 11.21 4.36 -44.88
C THR A 122 11.79 3.03 -45.36
N GLY A 123 11.00 1.95 -45.33
CA GLY A 123 11.30 0.69 -46.03
C GLY A 123 11.43 -0.59 -45.20
N ARG A 124 11.25 -0.56 -43.86
CA ARG A 124 11.16 -1.78 -43.03
C ARG A 124 10.00 -1.69 -42.05
N GLU A 125 9.16 -2.73 -42.01
CA GLU A 125 8.33 -3.00 -40.84
C GLU A 125 9.27 -3.41 -39.70
N ASP A 126 9.56 -2.49 -38.79
CA ASP A 126 10.32 -2.79 -37.58
C ASP A 126 9.32 -3.02 -36.46
N THR A 127 9.09 -4.29 -36.14
CA THR A 127 8.20 -4.74 -35.07
C THR A 127 8.49 -4.04 -33.74
N ARG A 128 9.76 -3.72 -33.46
CA ARG A 128 10.15 -2.96 -32.26
C ARG A 128 9.61 -1.53 -32.28
N LEU A 129 9.57 -0.87 -33.45
CA LEU A 129 8.96 0.46 -33.57
C LEU A 129 7.46 0.41 -33.23
N PHE A 130 6.77 -0.64 -33.67
CA PHE A 130 5.35 -0.81 -33.38
C PHE A 130 5.11 -1.08 -31.89
N ILE A 131 5.92 -1.92 -31.27
CA ILE A 131 5.87 -2.17 -29.82
C ILE A 131 6.12 -0.87 -29.04
N ASN A 132 7.15 -0.09 -29.38
CA ASN A 132 7.40 1.22 -28.75
C ASN A 132 6.22 2.18 -28.93
N HIS A 133 5.61 2.20 -30.12
CA HIS A 133 4.42 3.01 -30.40
C HIS A 133 3.26 2.65 -29.46
N LEU A 134 2.96 1.35 -29.30
CA LEU A 134 1.91 0.87 -28.39
C LEU A 134 2.21 1.22 -26.93
N ILE A 135 3.45 1.01 -26.48
CA ILE A 135 3.88 1.36 -25.11
C ILE A 135 3.71 2.86 -24.86
N ASN A 136 4.16 3.71 -25.80
CA ASN A 136 4.07 5.16 -25.67
C ASN A 136 2.62 5.67 -25.73
N ARG A 137 1.70 4.91 -26.34
CA ARG A 137 0.25 5.13 -26.28
C ARG A 137 -0.42 4.57 -25.03
N LYS A 138 0.33 3.96 -24.10
CA LYS A 138 -0.14 3.28 -22.88
C LYS A 138 -1.01 2.05 -23.16
N GLU A 139 -0.91 1.48 -24.36
CA GLU A 139 -1.63 0.27 -24.77
C GLU A 139 -0.82 -0.98 -24.39
N TYR A 140 -0.50 -1.10 -23.10
CA TYR A 140 0.46 -2.10 -22.60
C TYR A 140 0.02 -3.55 -22.80
N GLN A 141 -1.29 -3.84 -22.76
CA GLN A 141 -1.79 -5.18 -23.01
C GLN A 141 -1.60 -5.57 -24.48
N THR A 142 -1.86 -4.64 -25.42
CA THR A 142 -1.63 -4.84 -26.85
C THR A 142 -0.14 -4.96 -27.16
N ALA A 143 0.69 -4.10 -26.55
CA ALA A 143 2.15 -4.19 -26.66
C ALA A 143 2.64 -5.56 -26.18
N LEU A 144 2.13 -6.03 -25.04
CA LEU A 144 2.48 -7.33 -24.49
C LEU A 144 2.08 -8.47 -25.42
N LEU A 145 0.87 -8.44 -26.00
CA LEU A 145 0.44 -9.44 -26.99
C LEU A 145 1.40 -9.49 -28.18
N GLU A 146 1.82 -8.33 -28.69
CA GLU A 146 2.76 -8.24 -29.80
C GLU A 146 4.14 -8.76 -29.41
N ILE A 147 4.62 -8.45 -28.21
CA ILE A 147 5.87 -8.98 -27.66
C ILE A 147 5.82 -10.52 -27.58
N GLU A 148 4.74 -11.09 -27.02
CA GLU A 148 4.57 -12.54 -26.90
C GLU A 148 4.54 -13.20 -28.29
N ARG A 149 3.86 -12.58 -29.26
CA ARG A 149 3.83 -13.06 -30.66
C ARG A 149 5.24 -13.14 -31.25
N VAL A 150 6.07 -12.12 -31.03
CA VAL A 150 7.44 -12.08 -31.54
C VAL A 150 8.31 -13.14 -30.86
N LEU A 151 8.23 -13.25 -29.53
CA LEU A 151 8.99 -14.23 -28.76
C LEU A 151 8.60 -15.67 -29.09
N PHE A 152 7.33 -15.92 -29.44
CA PHE A 152 6.86 -17.24 -29.87
C PHE A 152 7.52 -17.68 -31.18
N PHE A 153 7.60 -16.80 -32.18
CA PHE A 153 8.22 -17.14 -33.48
C PHE A 153 9.74 -16.96 -33.49
N ASN A 154 10.28 -16.15 -32.58
CA ASN A 154 11.71 -15.92 -32.44
C ASN A 154 12.13 -15.90 -30.96
N PRO A 155 12.35 -17.08 -30.35
CA PRO A 155 12.74 -17.18 -28.94
C PRO A 155 14.11 -16.54 -28.62
N GLN A 156 14.97 -16.37 -29.64
CA GLN A 156 16.29 -15.73 -29.54
C GLN A 156 16.24 -14.22 -29.81
N ALA A 157 15.08 -13.58 -29.59
CA ALA A 157 14.93 -12.14 -29.74
C ALA A 157 15.80 -11.35 -28.75
N SER A 158 15.99 -10.06 -29.02
CA SER A 158 16.88 -9.21 -28.24
C SER A 158 16.43 -9.02 -26.79
N ASP A 159 17.40 -8.81 -25.90
CA ASP A 159 17.21 -8.43 -24.50
C ASP A 159 16.22 -7.27 -24.32
N THR A 160 16.21 -6.32 -25.26
CA THR A 160 15.29 -5.19 -25.28
C THR A 160 13.83 -5.64 -25.24
N LEU A 161 13.49 -6.70 -25.97
CA LEU A 161 12.12 -7.20 -26.06
C LEU A 161 11.67 -7.84 -24.73
N TYR A 162 12.55 -8.59 -24.08
CA TYR A 162 12.32 -9.17 -22.75
C TYR A 162 12.22 -8.09 -21.68
N ALA A 163 13.05 -7.05 -21.73
CA ALA A 163 12.93 -5.90 -20.84
C ALA A 163 11.62 -5.14 -21.06
N GLN A 164 11.18 -4.96 -22.32
CA GLN A 164 9.87 -4.39 -22.65
C GLN A 164 8.71 -5.26 -22.14
N LYS A 165 8.85 -6.60 -22.16
CA LYS A 165 7.87 -7.52 -21.56
C LYS A 165 7.69 -7.22 -20.07
N LEU A 166 8.78 -7.15 -19.31
CA LEU A 166 8.76 -6.81 -17.87
C LEU A 166 8.20 -5.40 -17.61
N LEU A 167 8.55 -4.44 -18.47
CA LEU A 167 8.02 -3.08 -18.43
C LEU A 167 6.49 -3.05 -18.62
N CYS A 168 5.95 -3.80 -19.58
CA CYS A 168 4.51 -3.92 -19.76
C CYS A 168 3.83 -4.64 -18.58
N ARG A 169 4.49 -5.66 -17.99
CA ARG A 169 3.99 -6.34 -16.78
C ARG A 169 3.88 -5.38 -15.59
N ARG A 170 4.85 -4.47 -15.42
CA ARG A 170 4.79 -3.37 -14.43
C ARG A 170 3.56 -2.49 -14.65
N ALA A 171 3.28 -2.10 -15.89
CA ALA A 171 2.18 -1.20 -16.21
C ALA A 171 0.79 -1.84 -16.08
N THR A 172 0.69 -3.15 -16.29
CA THR A 172 -0.57 -3.92 -16.26
C THR A 172 -0.89 -4.51 -14.89
N GLN A 173 -0.15 -4.14 -13.83
CA GLN A 173 -0.25 -4.71 -12.48
C GLN A 173 -0.03 -6.23 -12.43
N GLY A 174 0.69 -6.79 -13.41
CA GLY A 174 1.04 -8.22 -13.49
C GLY A 174 2.48 -8.47 -13.05
N MET A 175 2.92 -7.85 -11.96
CA MET A 175 4.33 -7.83 -11.55
C MET A 175 4.81 -9.20 -11.09
N GLU A 176 3.98 -9.92 -10.34
CA GLU A 176 4.22 -11.29 -9.90
C GLU A 176 4.36 -12.24 -11.08
N LYS A 177 3.51 -12.06 -12.11
CA LYS A 177 3.62 -12.82 -13.35
C LYS A 177 4.91 -12.49 -14.10
N GLY A 178 5.27 -11.21 -14.21
CA GLY A 178 6.52 -10.80 -14.86
C GLY A 178 7.76 -11.35 -14.13
N ILE A 179 7.74 -11.37 -12.80
CA ILE A 179 8.78 -11.98 -11.98
C ILE A 179 8.84 -13.50 -12.22
N PHE A 180 7.70 -14.18 -12.22
CA PHE A 180 7.64 -15.61 -12.51
C PHE A 180 8.23 -15.95 -13.89
N GLU A 181 7.85 -15.19 -14.92
CA GLU A 181 8.38 -15.35 -16.29
C GLU A 181 9.90 -15.12 -16.33
N TYR A 182 10.41 -14.09 -15.66
CA TYR A 182 11.84 -13.81 -15.56
C TYR A 182 12.61 -14.99 -14.93
N GLU A 183 12.13 -15.51 -13.80
CA GLU A 183 12.80 -16.57 -13.05
C GLU A 183 12.73 -17.94 -13.76
N THR A 184 11.61 -18.24 -14.43
CA THR A 184 11.32 -19.60 -14.91
C THR A 184 11.38 -19.77 -16.43
N GLU A 185 11.09 -18.72 -17.20
CA GLU A 185 10.93 -18.80 -18.67
C GLU A 185 12.05 -18.10 -19.43
N PHE A 186 12.64 -17.03 -18.88
CA PHE A 186 13.64 -16.24 -19.62
C PHE A 186 14.95 -17.04 -19.80
N PRO A 187 15.57 -17.03 -21.00
CA PRO A 187 16.86 -17.69 -21.22
C PRO A 187 17.96 -17.15 -20.31
N GLU A 188 18.92 -18.00 -19.94
CA GLU A 188 20.03 -17.66 -19.05
C GLU A 188 20.80 -16.40 -19.51
N HIS A 189 21.12 -16.31 -20.80
CA HIS A 189 21.85 -15.17 -21.36
C HIS A 189 21.03 -13.86 -21.30
N ILE A 190 19.71 -13.94 -21.44
CA ILE A 190 18.80 -12.79 -21.30
C ILE A 190 18.75 -12.33 -19.84
N ARG A 191 18.70 -13.26 -18.87
CA ARG A 191 18.78 -12.91 -17.44
C ARG A 191 20.10 -12.25 -17.05
N GLN A 192 21.16 -12.55 -17.79
CA GLN A 192 22.46 -11.93 -17.64
C GLN A 192 22.55 -10.54 -18.30
N SER A 193 21.50 -10.03 -18.94
CA SER A 193 21.46 -8.66 -19.43
C SER A 193 21.24 -7.66 -18.30
N ASP A 194 22.07 -6.61 -18.22
CA ASP A 194 21.88 -5.53 -17.23
C ASP A 194 20.53 -4.83 -17.40
N TYR A 195 20.10 -4.64 -18.65
CA TYR A 195 18.85 -3.96 -18.97
C TYR A 195 17.61 -4.76 -18.52
N VAL A 196 17.63 -6.08 -18.73
CA VAL A 196 16.57 -6.99 -18.26
C VAL A 196 16.60 -7.11 -16.74
N GLY A 197 17.80 -7.29 -16.17
CA GLY A 197 18.00 -7.34 -14.72
C GLY A 197 17.49 -6.08 -14.03
N MET A 198 17.72 -4.91 -14.60
CA MET A 198 17.22 -3.65 -14.05
C MET A 198 15.68 -3.61 -14.01
N GLN A 199 15.00 -4.07 -15.08
CA GLN A 199 13.53 -4.16 -15.06
C GLN A 199 13.02 -5.19 -14.03
N ALA A 200 13.68 -6.34 -13.91
CA ALA A 200 13.33 -7.34 -12.90
C ALA A 200 13.52 -6.81 -11.47
N ALA A 201 14.64 -6.12 -11.20
CA ALA A 201 14.91 -5.48 -9.91
C ALA A 201 13.83 -4.43 -9.56
N MET A 202 13.35 -3.64 -10.54
CA MET A 202 12.23 -2.73 -10.33
C MET A 202 10.94 -3.46 -9.96
N LEU A 203 10.63 -4.60 -10.61
CA LEU A 203 9.44 -5.39 -10.25
C LEU A 203 9.52 -5.88 -8.81
N TYR A 204 10.66 -6.49 -8.42
CA TYR A 204 10.90 -6.95 -7.05
C TYR A 204 10.82 -5.81 -6.03
N TYR A 205 11.36 -4.65 -6.37
CA TYR A 205 11.28 -3.45 -5.54
C TYR A 205 9.83 -2.99 -5.33
N ILE A 206 9.00 -2.99 -6.38
CA ILE A 206 7.59 -2.56 -6.29
C ILE A 206 6.75 -3.49 -5.43
N ILE A 207 6.97 -4.81 -5.52
CA ILE A 207 6.28 -5.79 -4.67
C ILE A 207 6.89 -5.89 -3.25
N ASP A 208 7.78 -4.97 -2.90
CA ASP A 208 8.46 -4.86 -1.60
C ASP A 208 9.41 -6.02 -1.24
N ASN A 209 9.81 -6.83 -2.23
CA ASN A 209 10.82 -7.87 -2.07
C ASN A 209 12.23 -7.28 -2.24
N ARG A 210 12.66 -6.54 -1.21
CA ARG A 210 13.95 -5.83 -1.19
C ARG A 210 15.18 -6.74 -1.30
N PRO A 211 15.22 -7.94 -0.68
CA PRO A 211 16.37 -8.84 -0.83
C PRO A 211 16.62 -9.26 -2.28
N SER A 212 15.57 -9.66 -3.01
CA SER A 212 15.71 -10.11 -4.40
C SER A 212 16.06 -8.95 -5.34
N ALA A 213 15.47 -7.78 -5.08
CA ALA A 213 15.86 -6.56 -5.80
C ALA A 213 17.35 -6.23 -5.57
N ALA A 214 17.81 -6.25 -4.32
CA ALA A 214 19.20 -5.97 -3.97
C ALA A 214 20.17 -6.96 -4.63
N ASP A 215 19.87 -8.26 -4.60
CA ASP A 215 20.69 -9.30 -5.22
C ASP A 215 20.88 -9.09 -6.74
N ILE A 216 19.80 -8.77 -7.47
CA ILE A 216 19.90 -8.44 -8.91
C ILE A 216 20.75 -7.17 -9.13
N LEU A 217 20.55 -6.14 -8.30
CA LEU A 217 21.28 -4.88 -8.43
C LEU A 217 22.78 -5.04 -8.14
N ASP A 218 23.12 -5.83 -7.14
CA ASP A 218 24.51 -6.12 -6.77
C ASP A 218 25.21 -6.88 -7.91
N ARG A 219 24.52 -7.83 -8.58
CA ARG A 219 25.04 -8.48 -9.80
C ARG A 219 25.31 -7.50 -10.95
N ILE A 220 24.44 -6.52 -11.18
CA ILE A 220 24.64 -5.48 -12.21
C ILE A 220 25.85 -4.62 -11.84
N ILE A 221 25.97 -4.25 -10.57
CA ILE A 221 27.06 -3.41 -10.04
C ILE A 221 28.44 -4.10 -10.16
N GLU A 222 28.50 -5.42 -9.97
CA GLU A 222 29.75 -6.20 -10.01
C GLU A 222 30.29 -6.42 -11.43
N ARG A 223 29.44 -6.29 -12.46
CA ARG A 223 29.87 -6.44 -13.86
C ARG A 223 30.70 -5.23 -14.30
N LYS A 224 31.82 -5.50 -14.97
CA LYS A 224 32.72 -4.46 -15.48
C LYS A 224 32.07 -3.71 -16.65
N GLY A 225 31.61 -2.50 -16.38
CA GLY A 225 31.07 -1.58 -17.39
C GLY A 225 30.27 -0.47 -16.72
N HIS A 226 30.81 0.75 -16.67
CA HIS A 226 30.04 1.89 -16.18
C HIS A 226 29.09 2.35 -17.28
N THR A 227 27.84 1.88 -17.20
CA THR A 227 26.74 2.30 -18.07
C THR A 227 25.70 3.08 -17.27
N GLU A 228 24.78 3.75 -17.95
CA GLU A 228 23.60 4.37 -17.32
C GLU A 228 22.81 3.35 -16.47
N THR A 229 22.75 2.08 -16.89
CA THR A 229 22.07 1.03 -16.13
C THR A 229 22.78 0.75 -14.81
N THR A 230 24.12 0.78 -14.80
CA THR A 230 24.92 0.63 -13.58
C THR A 230 24.69 1.78 -12.61
N GLU A 231 24.59 3.01 -13.10
CA GLU A 231 24.25 4.19 -12.28
C GLU A 231 22.84 4.09 -11.68
N LYS A 232 21.85 3.70 -12.49
CA LYS A 232 20.49 3.43 -12.01
C LYS A 232 20.47 2.29 -10.98
N ALA A 233 21.31 1.26 -11.15
CA ALA A 233 21.43 0.17 -10.19
C ALA A 233 21.99 0.65 -8.84
N TYR A 234 23.08 1.43 -8.86
CA TYR A 234 23.62 2.11 -7.66
C TYR A 234 22.55 2.99 -6.98
N ALA A 235 21.79 3.76 -7.74
CA ALA A 235 20.74 4.61 -7.19
C ALA A 235 19.61 3.80 -6.52
N LEU A 236 19.09 2.76 -7.18
CA LEU A 236 18.03 1.92 -6.61
C LEU A 236 18.52 1.16 -5.38
N ARG A 237 19.78 0.67 -5.39
CA ARG A 237 20.40 0.02 -4.25
C ARG A 237 20.54 0.99 -3.07
N GLY A 238 20.92 2.24 -3.33
CA GLY A 238 20.95 3.32 -2.34
C GLY A 238 19.57 3.67 -1.76
N ILE A 239 18.52 3.64 -2.59
CA ILE A 239 17.13 3.82 -2.14
C ILE A 239 16.70 2.68 -1.22
N ILE A 240 17.05 1.43 -1.55
CA ILE A 240 16.77 0.26 -0.69
C ILE A 240 17.44 0.41 0.68
N GLU A 241 18.71 0.84 0.74
CA GLU A 241 19.40 1.08 2.01
C GLU A 241 18.80 2.27 2.79
N ALA A 242 18.40 3.34 2.10
CA ALA A 242 17.74 4.48 2.72
C ALA A 242 16.39 4.10 3.34
N ASP A 243 15.64 3.23 2.66
CA ASP A 243 14.37 2.69 3.14
C ASP A 243 14.57 1.82 4.39
N ALA A 244 15.65 1.04 4.42
CA ALA A 244 16.11 0.27 5.59
C ALA A 244 16.74 1.12 6.71
N GLN A 245 16.74 2.46 6.59
CA GLN A 245 17.37 3.42 7.51
C GLN A 245 18.90 3.24 7.67
N ARG A 246 19.55 2.57 6.72
CA ARG A 246 21.00 2.37 6.64
C ARG A 246 21.62 3.52 5.85
N PHE A 247 21.60 4.70 6.46
CA PHE A 247 21.92 5.95 5.77
C PHE A 247 23.40 6.06 5.38
N ALA A 248 24.32 5.40 6.07
CA ALA A 248 25.74 5.41 5.72
C ALA A 248 25.98 4.67 4.39
N GLU A 249 25.37 3.50 4.25
CA GLU A 249 25.38 2.65 3.07
C GLU A 249 24.69 3.36 1.89
N ALA A 250 23.50 3.92 2.13
CA ALA A 250 22.77 4.71 1.14
C ALA A 250 23.64 5.82 0.54
N ARG A 251 24.36 6.58 1.38
CA ARG A 251 25.29 7.63 0.92
C ARG A 251 26.39 7.09 0.02
N ARG A 252 26.97 5.93 0.37
CA ARG A 252 28.01 5.28 -0.45
C ARG A 252 27.49 4.86 -1.82
N TYR A 253 26.28 4.32 -1.88
CA TYR A 253 25.64 3.94 -3.15
C TYR A 253 25.31 5.18 -4.00
N PHE A 254 24.74 6.25 -3.43
CA PHE A 254 24.44 7.47 -4.18
C PHE A 254 25.69 8.19 -4.68
N ALA A 255 26.79 8.17 -3.95
CA ALA A 255 28.07 8.73 -4.40
C ALA A 255 28.59 8.04 -5.67
N LYS A 256 28.33 6.72 -5.81
CA LYS A 256 28.69 5.94 -7.00
C LYS A 256 27.67 6.07 -8.13
N ALA A 257 26.40 6.30 -7.79
CA ALA A 257 25.32 6.50 -8.77
C ALA A 257 25.48 7.77 -9.60
N SER A 258 26.20 8.78 -9.09
CA SER A 258 26.36 10.08 -9.72
C SER A 258 27.68 10.24 -10.48
N ALA A 259 28.27 9.17 -11.02
CA ALA A 259 29.59 9.24 -11.64
C ALA A 259 29.61 10.16 -12.88
N THR A 260 28.50 10.22 -13.63
CA THR A 260 28.33 11.08 -14.81
C THR A 260 27.86 12.50 -14.51
N GLN A 261 27.10 12.73 -13.42
CA GLN A 261 26.62 14.05 -12.98
C GLN A 261 26.79 14.24 -11.45
N PRO A 262 28.04 14.41 -10.97
CA PRO A 262 28.37 14.26 -9.55
C PRO A 262 27.77 15.34 -8.65
N GLU A 263 27.76 16.60 -9.08
CA GLU A 263 27.52 17.71 -8.14
C GLU A 263 26.03 17.94 -7.84
N THR A 264 25.15 17.91 -8.84
CA THR A 264 23.74 18.31 -8.65
C THR A 264 22.88 17.15 -8.14
N LEU A 265 23.04 15.95 -8.72
CA LEU A 265 22.23 14.78 -8.37
C LEU A 265 22.62 14.21 -7.00
N SER A 266 23.92 14.09 -6.72
CA SER A 266 24.41 13.61 -5.43
C SER A 266 23.99 14.53 -4.29
N ALA A 267 24.16 15.85 -4.46
CA ALA A 267 23.73 16.83 -3.45
C ALA A 267 22.23 16.72 -3.14
N LYS A 268 21.39 16.58 -4.16
CA LYS A 268 19.93 16.41 -3.99
C LYS A 268 19.58 15.14 -3.22
N ASN A 269 20.23 14.01 -3.56
CA ASN A 269 20.03 12.74 -2.85
C ASN A 269 20.47 12.84 -1.38
N LEU A 270 21.63 13.44 -1.12
CA LEU A 270 22.15 13.67 0.24
C LEU A 270 21.24 14.60 1.06
N GLU A 271 20.66 15.63 0.44
CA GLU A 271 19.69 16.49 1.09
C GLU A 271 18.44 15.70 1.50
N VAL A 272 17.91 14.85 0.62
CA VAL A 272 16.77 13.97 0.94
C VAL A 272 17.12 13.01 2.09
N LEU A 273 18.29 12.38 2.06
CA LEU A 273 18.75 11.51 3.16
C LEU A 273 18.84 12.25 4.49
N SER A 274 19.38 13.47 4.49
CA SER A 274 19.46 14.30 5.71
C SER A 274 18.07 14.66 6.26
N ARG A 275 17.07 14.83 5.38
CA ARG A 275 15.68 15.06 5.78
C ARG A 275 15.04 13.80 6.34
N MET A 276 15.34 12.62 5.77
CA MET A 276 14.90 11.33 6.31
C MET A 276 15.46 11.07 7.70
N GLU A 277 16.76 11.33 7.91
CA GLU A 277 17.44 11.12 9.20
C GLU A 277 16.92 12.06 10.29
N ARG A 278 16.66 13.33 9.97
CA ARG A 278 16.10 14.31 10.91
C ARG A 278 14.58 14.20 11.10
N GLN A 279 13.92 13.30 10.38
CA GLN A 279 12.47 13.19 10.41
C GLN A 279 11.96 12.68 11.76
N LYS A 280 11.37 13.57 12.55
CA LYS A 280 10.67 13.20 13.79
C LYS A 280 9.39 12.40 13.47
N LYS A 281 9.32 11.16 13.95
CA LYS A 281 8.15 10.28 13.86
C LYS A 281 7.14 10.66 14.95
N LYS A 282 5.84 10.65 14.62
CA LYS A 282 4.75 10.73 15.62
C LYS A 282 4.67 9.40 16.36
N SER A 283 4.49 9.42 17.68
CA SER A 283 4.42 8.19 18.48
C SER A 283 3.02 7.58 18.43
N PRO A 284 2.86 6.32 17.94
CA PRO A 284 1.59 5.60 17.99
C PRO A 284 1.13 5.32 19.42
N ALA A 285 2.06 5.09 20.36
CA ALA A 285 1.76 4.89 21.77
C ALA A 285 1.18 6.17 22.38
N LEU A 286 1.81 7.33 22.13
CA LEU A 286 1.30 8.61 22.60
C LEU A 286 -0.09 8.91 22.01
N ALA A 287 -0.31 8.62 20.72
CA ALA A 287 -1.62 8.79 20.11
C ALA A 287 -2.70 7.94 20.81
N ARG A 288 -2.39 6.69 21.20
CA ARG A 288 -3.31 5.84 21.99
C ARG A 288 -3.60 6.43 23.37
N ILE A 289 -2.57 6.86 24.09
CA ILE A 289 -2.70 7.46 25.43
C ILE A 289 -3.57 8.71 25.38
N LEU A 290 -3.32 9.61 24.42
CA LEU A 290 -4.12 10.81 24.24
C LEU A 290 -5.58 10.51 23.86
N SER A 291 -5.84 9.35 23.25
CA SER A 291 -7.20 8.89 22.91
C SER A 291 -7.99 8.33 24.09
N ILE A 292 -7.44 8.28 25.32
CA ILE A 292 -8.24 8.04 26.52
C ILE A 292 -9.37 9.08 26.61
N ILE A 293 -9.06 10.32 26.24
CA ILE A 293 -10.06 11.33 25.89
C ILE A 293 -10.43 11.09 24.42
N PRO A 294 -11.68 10.70 24.10
CA PRO A 294 -12.09 10.42 22.73
C PRO A 294 -11.70 11.54 21.76
N GLY A 295 -11.02 11.17 20.68
CA GLY A 295 -10.50 12.11 19.67
C GLY A 295 -9.13 12.73 19.95
N GLY A 296 -8.57 12.62 21.16
CA GLY A 296 -7.29 13.26 21.51
C GLY A 296 -6.10 12.79 20.66
N GLY A 297 -5.99 11.49 20.38
CA GLY A 297 -4.96 10.97 19.49
C GLY A 297 -5.15 11.35 18.02
N TYR A 298 -6.40 11.54 17.57
CA TYR A 298 -6.70 12.07 16.25
C TYR A 298 -6.32 13.55 16.11
N LEU A 299 -6.55 14.37 17.14
CA LEU A 299 -6.06 15.75 17.20
C LEU A 299 -4.54 15.79 17.14
N TYR A 300 -3.87 14.96 17.93
CA TYR A 300 -2.41 14.84 17.90
C TYR A 300 -1.88 14.53 16.49
N THR A 301 -2.59 13.72 15.71
CA THR A 301 -2.20 13.37 14.33
C THR A 301 -2.77 14.32 13.27
N GLY A 302 -3.48 15.38 13.66
CA GLY A 302 -4.03 16.40 12.76
C GLY A 302 -5.33 16.01 12.04
N HIS A 303 -5.94 14.87 12.40
CA HIS A 303 -7.19 14.35 11.84
C HIS A 303 -8.38 14.99 12.59
N LYS A 304 -8.66 16.26 12.28
CA LYS A 304 -9.65 17.05 13.03
C LYS A 304 -11.07 16.51 12.88
N GLY A 305 -11.44 16.01 11.70
CA GLY A 305 -12.76 15.39 11.49
C GLY A 305 -12.92 14.12 12.33
N SER A 306 -11.90 13.27 12.32
CA SER A 306 -11.88 12.02 13.08
C SER A 306 -11.93 12.27 14.58
N ALA A 307 -11.26 13.32 15.04
CA ALA A 307 -11.31 13.73 16.44
C ALA A 307 -12.72 14.14 16.87
N LEU A 308 -13.38 14.98 16.08
CA LEU A 308 -14.73 15.45 16.38
C LEU A 308 -15.73 14.29 16.39
N THR A 309 -15.72 13.45 15.36
CA THR A 309 -16.61 12.29 15.25
C THR A 309 -16.38 11.31 16.41
N ALA A 310 -15.13 11.02 16.76
CA ALA A 310 -14.81 10.16 17.88
C ALA A 310 -15.32 10.73 19.21
N PHE A 311 -15.16 12.04 19.43
CA PHE A 311 -15.67 12.71 20.62
C PHE A 311 -17.20 12.62 20.71
N VAL A 312 -17.91 12.99 19.65
CA VAL A 312 -19.38 12.99 19.61
C VAL A 312 -19.95 11.60 19.79
N ILE A 313 -19.49 10.61 19.03
CA ILE A 313 -20.03 9.24 19.09
C ILE A 313 -19.81 8.62 20.47
N ASN A 314 -18.59 8.73 21.02
CA ASN A 314 -18.30 8.16 22.34
C ASN A 314 -19.08 8.87 23.45
N SER A 315 -19.25 10.19 23.37
CA SER A 315 -20.02 10.96 24.35
C SER A 315 -21.50 10.60 24.32
N LEU A 316 -22.11 10.53 23.12
CA LEU A 316 -23.52 10.20 22.96
C LEU A 316 -23.82 8.76 23.41
N LEU A 317 -23.01 7.78 22.98
CA LEU A 317 -23.20 6.38 23.36
C LEU A 317 -22.94 6.16 24.86
N GLY A 318 -21.91 6.81 25.41
CA GLY A 318 -21.63 6.74 26.85
C GLY A 318 -22.77 7.34 27.66
N TYR A 319 -23.29 8.50 27.26
CA TYR A 319 -24.44 9.13 27.90
C TYR A 319 -25.71 8.26 27.81
N ALA A 320 -26.02 7.73 26.62
CA ALA A 320 -27.17 6.85 26.41
C ALA A 320 -27.08 5.56 27.25
N THR A 321 -25.88 5.00 27.41
CA THR A 321 -25.64 3.85 28.28
C THR A 321 -25.92 4.20 29.73
N TYR A 322 -25.35 5.31 30.22
CA TYR A 322 -25.52 5.76 31.60
C TYR A 322 -26.99 6.06 31.95
N THR A 323 -27.71 6.79 31.09
CA THR A 323 -29.12 7.11 31.32
C THR A 323 -30.00 5.86 31.28
N SER A 324 -29.72 4.92 30.38
CA SER A 324 -30.47 3.65 30.29
C SER A 324 -30.29 2.80 31.55
N ILE A 325 -29.08 2.76 32.13
CA ILE A 325 -28.83 2.09 33.42
C ILE A 325 -29.62 2.77 34.54
N LYS A 326 -29.58 4.10 34.61
CA LYS A 326 -30.34 4.88 35.61
C LYS A 326 -31.85 4.67 35.53
N GLN A 327 -32.38 4.48 34.32
CA GLN A 327 -33.78 4.21 34.05
C GLN A 327 -34.15 2.72 34.15
N GLN A 328 -33.21 1.85 34.55
CA GLN A 328 -33.38 0.39 34.61
C GLN A 328 -33.77 -0.26 33.27
N ASN A 329 -33.51 0.41 32.15
CA ASN A 329 -33.69 -0.12 30.81
C ASN A 329 -32.44 -0.90 30.38
N TYR A 330 -32.28 -2.10 30.94
CA TYR A 330 -31.07 -2.91 30.76
C TYR A 330 -30.85 -3.40 29.33
N GLY A 331 -31.92 -3.56 28.54
CA GLY A 331 -31.81 -3.95 27.13
C GLY A 331 -31.10 -2.89 26.30
N VAL A 332 -31.56 -1.63 26.39
CA VAL A 332 -30.92 -0.49 25.71
C VAL A 332 -29.55 -0.21 26.31
N ALA A 333 -29.38 -0.36 27.62
CA ALA A 333 -28.08 -0.21 28.27
C ALA A 333 -27.04 -1.21 27.74
N GLY A 334 -27.43 -2.48 27.56
CA GLY A 334 -26.55 -3.50 27.00
C GLY A 334 -26.13 -3.20 25.57
N LEU A 335 -27.08 -2.81 24.71
CA LEU A 335 -26.80 -2.45 23.31
C LEU A 335 -25.90 -1.20 23.20
N CYS A 336 -26.29 -0.11 23.86
CA CYS A 336 -25.53 1.14 23.86
C CYS A 336 -24.15 0.96 24.50
N GLY A 337 -24.05 0.17 25.57
CA GLY A 337 -22.80 -0.13 26.26
C GLY A 337 -21.83 -0.93 25.39
N PHE A 338 -22.33 -1.96 24.70
CA PHE A 338 -21.54 -2.73 23.74
C PHE A 338 -21.02 -1.85 22.59
N MET A 339 -21.88 -1.00 22.02
CA MET A 339 -21.47 -0.06 20.98
C MET A 339 -20.47 0.96 21.53
N SER A 340 -20.73 1.54 22.69
CA SER A 340 -19.86 2.52 23.36
C SER A 340 -18.46 1.93 23.54
N LEU A 341 -18.35 0.72 24.07
CA LEU A 341 -17.08 0.03 24.24
C LEU A 341 -16.37 -0.23 22.91
N SER A 342 -17.10 -0.67 21.89
CA SER A 342 -16.55 -0.95 20.55
C SER A 342 -15.97 0.31 19.90
N PHE A 343 -16.70 1.43 19.96
CA PHE A 343 -16.24 2.75 19.47
C PHE A 343 -15.11 3.32 20.31
N TYR A 344 -15.10 3.10 21.62
CA TYR A 344 -14.04 3.58 22.48
C TYR A 344 -12.70 2.89 22.18
N ILE A 345 -12.71 1.56 22.09
CA ILE A 345 -11.54 0.76 21.71
C ILE A 345 -11.11 1.09 20.27
N GLY A 346 -12.07 1.23 19.35
CA GLY A 346 -11.84 1.66 17.98
C GLY A 346 -11.12 3.01 17.90
N ASN A 347 -11.50 3.98 18.74
CA ASN A 347 -10.91 5.32 18.79
C ASN A 347 -9.44 5.27 19.25
N ILE A 348 -9.14 4.48 20.27
CA ILE A 348 -7.77 4.32 20.79
C ILE A 348 -6.89 3.66 19.73
N ASN A 349 -7.31 2.52 19.20
CA ASN A 349 -6.53 1.78 18.20
C ASN A 349 -6.39 2.55 16.88
N GLY A 350 -7.47 3.20 16.44
CA GLY A 350 -7.51 4.01 15.24
C GLY A 350 -6.56 5.20 15.29
N ALA A 351 -6.45 5.88 16.44
CA ALA A 351 -5.49 6.96 16.65
C ALA A 351 -4.03 6.49 16.63
N GLY A 352 -3.74 5.31 17.21
CA GLY A 352 -2.42 4.69 17.05
C GLY A 352 -2.08 4.45 15.58
N ARG A 353 -3.04 3.93 14.80
CA ARG A 353 -2.88 3.70 13.36
C ARG A 353 -2.74 4.98 12.56
N SER A 354 -3.42 6.07 12.93
CA SER A 354 -3.27 7.36 12.23
C SER A 354 -1.86 7.94 12.39
N ALA A 355 -1.21 7.75 13.54
CA ALA A 355 0.18 8.14 13.74
C ALA A 355 1.13 7.32 12.85
N SER A 356 0.93 6.00 12.78
CA SER A 356 1.71 5.14 11.89
C SER A 356 1.51 5.50 10.41
N ARG A 357 0.27 5.76 9.97
CA ARG A 357 -0.02 6.23 8.60
C ARG A 357 0.67 7.56 8.29
N HIS A 358 0.64 8.52 9.23
CA HIS A 358 1.31 9.80 9.07
C HIS A 358 2.83 9.65 8.88
N ASN A 359 3.46 8.78 9.66
CA ASN A 359 4.89 8.51 9.54
C ASN A 359 5.23 7.84 8.22
N ARG A 360 4.46 6.80 7.83
CA ARG A 360 4.65 6.09 6.56
C ARG A 360 4.47 6.99 5.35
N LYS A 361 3.44 7.85 5.35
CA LYS A 361 3.20 8.80 4.25
C LYS A 361 4.39 9.75 4.06
N LYS A 362 4.94 10.30 5.14
CA LYS A 362 6.14 11.16 5.06
C LYS A 362 7.36 10.41 4.54
N HIS A 363 7.58 9.21 5.06
CA HIS A 363 8.67 8.33 4.62
C HIS A 363 8.58 8.01 3.12
N ASN A 364 7.43 7.51 2.67
CA ASN A 364 7.19 7.19 1.26
C ASN A 364 7.31 8.42 0.34
N THR A 365 6.96 9.61 0.84
CA THR A 365 7.13 10.87 0.10
C THR A 365 8.61 11.15 -0.19
N LEU A 366 9.49 10.90 0.78
CA LEU A 366 10.93 11.10 0.62
C LEU A 366 11.55 10.02 -0.27
N ILE A 367 11.13 8.76 -0.12
CA ILE A 367 11.52 7.66 -1.02
C ILE A 367 11.12 8.00 -2.47
N LYS A 368 9.90 8.48 -2.70
CA LYS A 368 9.44 8.92 -4.03
C LYS A 368 10.28 10.06 -4.59
N GLN A 369 10.74 10.98 -3.75
CA GLN A 369 11.65 12.05 -4.18
C GLN A 369 13.01 11.49 -4.63
N LEU A 370 13.55 10.47 -3.95
CA LEU A 370 14.79 9.80 -4.39
C LEU A 370 14.57 9.10 -5.72
N GLU A 371 13.52 8.29 -5.85
CA GLU A 371 13.22 7.57 -7.10
C GLU A 371 13.05 8.51 -8.29
N ASN A 372 12.31 9.61 -8.11
CA ASN A 372 12.11 10.62 -9.14
C ASN A 372 13.39 11.37 -9.47
N SER A 373 14.24 11.65 -8.49
CA SER A 373 15.50 12.37 -8.74
C SER A 373 16.50 11.53 -9.53
N ASN A 374 16.47 10.21 -9.34
CA ASN A 374 17.36 9.26 -10.01
C ASN A 374 16.71 8.59 -11.23
N ASN A 375 15.55 9.08 -11.68
CA ASN A 375 14.81 8.53 -12.83
C ASN A 375 14.63 7.01 -12.78
N ILE A 376 14.37 6.43 -11.59
CA ILE A 376 14.31 4.98 -11.44
C ILE A 376 13.25 4.35 -12.35
N PHE A 377 12.10 4.98 -12.49
CA PHE A 377 10.96 4.41 -13.24
C PHE A 377 10.77 5.02 -14.63
N ILE A 378 11.62 5.98 -15.01
CA ILE A 378 11.56 6.71 -16.27
C ILE A 378 12.77 6.25 -17.10
N ASN A 379 12.50 5.84 -18.34
CA ASN A 379 13.58 5.51 -19.28
C ASN A 379 14.23 6.80 -19.77
#